data_AF-A0A3D5UZV3-F1
#
_entry.id   AF-A0A3D5UZV3-F1
#
_cell.length_a   1.000
_cell.length_b   1.000
_cell.length_c   1.000
_cell.angle_alpha   90.00
_cell.angle_beta   90.00
_cell.angle_gamma   90.00
#
_symmetry.space_group_name_H-M   'P 1'
#
loop_
_entity.id
_entity.type
_entity.pdbx_description
1 polymer ?
#
loop_
_entity_poly.entity_id
_entity_poly.type
_entity_poly.pdbx_seq_one_letter_code
_entity_poly.pdbx_strand_id
1 'polypeptide(L)'
;AGTEVGKVAEGIMARGELVPNEVVVGIISDRIEQPDVAKGYILDGFPRNVAQAEALDEMLKGKGTELDAVVELAVDDSILLNRIETRASETAGGARADDNAEALAKRLTVYHEQTAPLIAYYKGKGKLKTVDGMKDMDEVTRQIEAALGL
;
A
#
# COMPACT_ATOMS: atom_id res chain seq x y z
N ALA A 1 9.32 16.83 3.33
CA ALA A 1 9.06 17.31 1.96
C ALA A 1 10.13 18.33 1.61
N GLY A 2 10.80 18.20 0.47
CA GLY A 2 11.94 19.05 0.09
C GLY A 2 12.42 18.84 -1.36
N THR A 3 12.04 17.73 -1.99
CA THR A 3 12.30 17.47 -3.42
C THR A 3 11.33 18.23 -4.31
N GLU A 4 11.71 18.44 -5.57
CA GLU A 4 10.92 19.17 -6.56
C GLU A 4 9.58 18.48 -6.83
N VAL A 5 9.58 17.14 -6.92
CA VAL A 5 8.37 16.32 -7.06
C VAL A 5 7.46 16.42 -5.84
N GLY A 6 8.03 16.48 -4.62
CA GLY A 6 7.26 16.64 -3.39
C GLY A 6 6.49 17.96 -3.33
N LYS A 7 7.08 19.06 -3.84
CA LYS A 7 6.40 20.36 -3.93
C LYS A 7 5.26 20.35 -4.94
N VAL A 8 5.44 19.64 -6.05
CA VAL A 8 4.37 19.46 -7.06
C VAL A 8 3.19 18.70 -6.46
N ALA A 9 3.46 17.59 -5.77
CA ALA A 9 2.41 16.80 -5.11
C ALA A 9 1.67 17.61 -4.04
N GLU A 10 2.39 18.37 -3.21
CA GLU A 10 1.81 19.26 -2.21
C GLU A 10 0.89 20.30 -2.85
N GLY A 11 1.32 20.91 -3.98
CA GLY A 11 0.52 21.86 -4.73
C GLY A 11 -0.77 21.26 -5.30
N ILE A 12 -0.72 20.02 -5.81
CA ILE A 12 -1.90 19.30 -6.33
C ILE A 12 -2.87 19.00 -5.20
N MET A 13 -2.38 18.48 -4.08
CA MET A 13 -3.20 18.18 -2.90
C MET A 13 -3.83 19.43 -2.29
N ALA A 14 -3.11 20.55 -2.26
CA ALA A 14 -3.63 21.83 -1.77
C ALA A 14 -4.81 22.36 -2.59
N ARG A 15 -4.94 21.93 -3.86
CA ARG A 15 -6.09 22.24 -4.73
C ARG A 15 -7.24 21.22 -4.61
N GLY A 16 -7.10 20.21 -3.76
CA GLY A 16 -8.08 19.13 -3.63
C GLY A 16 -8.06 18.13 -4.79
N GLU A 17 -7.02 18.17 -5.63
CA GLU A 17 -6.84 17.28 -6.76
C GLU A 17 -6.16 15.97 -6.34
N LEU A 18 -6.43 14.89 -7.07
CA LEU A 18 -5.73 13.62 -6.89
C LEU A 18 -4.33 13.70 -7.51
N VAL A 19 -3.32 13.25 -6.78
CA VAL A 19 -1.94 13.21 -7.27
C VAL A 19 -1.82 12.17 -8.40
N PRO A 20 -1.36 12.55 -9.61
CA PRO A 20 -1.17 11.62 -10.71
C PRO A 20 -0.18 10.51 -10.37
N ASN A 21 -0.37 9.33 -10.96
CA ASN A 21 0.47 8.16 -10.71
C ASN A 21 1.97 8.43 -10.94
N GLU A 22 2.31 9.16 -12.02
CA GLU A 22 3.68 9.52 -12.36
C GLU A 22 4.36 10.37 -11.27
N VAL A 23 3.61 11.26 -10.63
CA VAL A 23 4.13 12.10 -9.53
C VAL A 23 4.40 11.22 -8.32
N VAL A 24 3.50 10.28 -7.98
CA VAL A 24 3.71 9.35 -6.87
C VAL A 24 4.95 8.46 -7.10
N VAL A 25 5.12 7.93 -8.31
CA VAL A 25 6.30 7.14 -8.67
C VAL A 25 7.58 7.98 -8.57
N GLY A 26 7.54 9.25 -8.97
CA GLY A 26 8.65 10.19 -8.78
C GLY A 26 9.03 10.38 -7.31
N ILE A 27 8.05 10.56 -6.42
CA ILE A 27 8.29 10.67 -4.97
C ILE A 27 8.96 9.39 -4.44
N ILE A 28 8.49 8.23 -4.87
CA ILE A 28 9.06 6.94 -4.45
C ILE A 28 10.49 6.81 -4.97
N SER A 29 10.74 7.14 -6.23
CA SER A 29 12.07 7.14 -6.85
C SER A 29 13.06 7.97 -6.03
N ASP A 30 12.71 9.20 -5.68
CA ASP A 30 13.57 10.08 -4.86
C ASP A 30 13.77 9.51 -3.43
N ARG A 31 12.74 8.85 -2.89
CA ARG A 31 12.74 8.34 -1.52
C ARG A 31 13.61 7.10 -1.35
N ILE A 32 13.61 6.19 -2.34
CA ILE A 32 14.36 4.93 -2.27
C ILE A 32 15.87 5.12 -2.47
N GLU A 33 16.31 6.29 -2.92
CA GLU A 33 17.73 6.65 -3.06
C GLU A 33 18.35 7.21 -1.78
N GLN A 34 17.55 7.45 -0.74
CA GLN A 34 18.07 8.01 0.50
C GLN A 34 18.96 7.02 1.26
N PRO A 35 19.99 7.48 2.00
CA PRO A 35 20.93 6.57 2.67
C PRO A 35 20.31 5.66 3.72
N ASP A 36 19.18 6.06 4.32
CA ASP A 36 18.52 5.31 5.40
C ASP A 36 17.84 4.03 4.93
N VAL A 37 17.53 3.94 3.63
CA VAL A 37 16.90 2.77 2.99
C VAL A 37 17.91 1.90 2.24
N ALA A 38 19.21 2.13 2.42
CA ALA A 38 20.27 1.36 1.76
C ALA A 38 20.23 -0.15 2.10
N LYS A 39 19.62 -0.52 3.24
CA LYS A 39 19.42 -1.93 3.64
C LYS A 39 18.13 -2.55 3.12
N GLY A 40 17.31 -1.78 2.41
CA GLY A 40 15.97 -2.15 1.99
C GLY A 40 14.91 -1.18 2.51
N TYR A 41 13.70 -1.37 2.02
CA TYR A 41 12.54 -0.54 2.33
C TYR A 41 11.26 -1.37 2.25
N ILE A 42 10.20 -0.87 2.89
CA ILE A 42 8.84 -1.39 2.75
C ILE A 42 8.00 -0.28 2.14
N LEU A 43 7.32 -0.59 1.05
CA LEU A 43 6.30 0.28 0.47
C LEU A 43 4.95 -0.09 1.09
N ASP A 44 4.36 0.85 1.81
CA ASP A 44 3.04 0.69 2.42
C ASP A 44 2.01 1.54 1.66
N GLY A 45 0.92 0.90 1.24
CA GLY A 45 -0.18 1.55 0.53
C GLY A 45 0.11 1.94 -0.93
N PHE A 46 1.21 1.47 -1.52
CA PHE A 46 1.55 1.59 -2.93
C PHE A 46 2.28 0.32 -3.42
N PRO A 47 1.98 -0.20 -4.63
CA PRO A 47 0.98 0.28 -5.59
C PRO A 47 -0.47 -0.07 -5.19
N ARG A 48 -1.44 0.67 -5.71
CA ARG A 48 -2.89 0.45 -5.50
C ARG A 48 -3.64 -0.05 -6.72
N ASN A 49 -2.99 -0.07 -7.88
CA ASN A 49 -3.52 -0.64 -9.12
C ASN A 49 -2.39 -1.14 -10.04
N VAL A 50 -2.77 -1.90 -11.06
CA VAL A 50 -1.81 -2.53 -11.99
C VAL A 50 -0.96 -1.49 -12.73
N ALA A 51 -1.53 -0.36 -13.14
CA ALA A 51 -0.78 0.69 -13.83
C ALA A 51 0.33 1.29 -12.92
N GLN A 52 0.05 1.45 -11.63
CA GLN A 52 1.07 1.86 -10.65
C GLN A 52 2.13 0.79 -10.43
N ALA A 53 1.75 -0.49 -10.42
CA ALA A 53 2.69 -1.60 -10.29
C ALA A 53 3.64 -1.69 -11.51
N GLU A 54 3.11 -1.51 -12.72
CA GLU A 54 3.92 -1.46 -13.94
C GLU A 54 4.91 -0.29 -13.92
N ALA A 55 4.44 0.90 -13.53
CA ALA A 55 5.30 2.08 -13.42
C ALA A 55 6.37 1.94 -12.31
N LEU A 56 6.03 1.29 -11.20
CA LEU A 56 6.99 0.94 -10.15
C LEU A 56 8.07 0.00 -10.67
N ASP A 57 7.67 -1.07 -11.34
CA ASP A 57 8.60 -2.08 -11.86
C ASP A 57 9.52 -1.50 -12.93
N GLU A 58 9.02 -0.62 -13.80
CA GLU A 58 9.84 0.09 -14.78
C GLU A 58 10.87 1.01 -14.09
N MET A 59 10.44 1.79 -13.10
CA MET A 59 11.30 2.68 -12.33
C MET A 59 12.41 1.91 -11.60
N LEU A 60 12.06 0.82 -10.90
CA LEU A 60 13.02 -0.03 -10.20
C LEU A 60 14.02 -0.67 -11.16
N LYS A 61 13.54 -1.18 -12.31
CA LYS A 61 14.40 -1.75 -13.34
C LYS A 61 15.38 -0.72 -13.90
N GLY A 62 14.95 0.53 -14.10
CA GLY A 62 15.82 1.64 -14.52
C GLY A 62 16.96 1.93 -13.53
N LYS A 63 16.76 1.60 -12.24
CA LYS A 63 17.78 1.70 -11.19
C LYS A 63 18.56 0.40 -10.96
N GLY A 64 18.31 -0.65 -11.74
CA GLY A 64 18.96 -1.95 -11.61
C GLY A 64 18.53 -2.74 -10.38
N THR A 65 17.32 -2.48 -9.86
CA THR A 65 16.74 -3.19 -8.72
C THR A 65 15.35 -3.73 -9.07
N GLU A 66 14.76 -4.53 -8.19
CA GLU A 66 13.40 -5.06 -8.30
C GLU A 66 12.80 -5.28 -6.90
N LEU A 67 11.48 -5.49 -6.83
CA LEU A 67 10.87 -5.94 -5.57
C LEU A 67 11.27 -7.38 -5.27
N ASP A 68 11.66 -7.64 -4.02
CA ASP A 68 11.93 -9.00 -3.53
C ASP A 68 10.63 -9.78 -3.31
N ALA A 69 9.63 -9.12 -2.73
CA ALA A 69 8.35 -9.72 -2.39
C ALA A 69 7.22 -8.68 -2.31
N VAL A 70 5.99 -9.15 -2.45
CA VAL A 70 4.76 -8.39 -2.16
C VAL A 70 3.95 -9.19 -1.17
N VAL A 71 3.72 -8.63 0.02
CA VAL A 71 2.98 -9.29 1.09
C VAL A 71 1.50 -8.92 1.00
N GLU A 72 0.66 -9.92 0.77
CA GLU A 72 -0.80 -9.81 0.84
C GLU A 72 -1.26 -10.28 2.21
N LEU A 73 -1.97 -9.41 2.94
CA LEU A 73 -2.69 -9.77 4.15
C LEU A 73 -4.11 -10.18 3.77
N ALA A 74 -4.36 -11.48 3.66
CA ALA A 74 -5.68 -12.00 3.32
C ALA A 74 -6.62 -11.87 4.52
N VAL A 75 -7.74 -11.18 4.33
CA VAL A 75 -8.76 -10.94 5.35
C VAL A 75 -10.15 -11.08 4.74
N ASP A 76 -11.12 -11.55 5.52
CA ASP A 76 -12.50 -11.57 5.04
C ASP A 76 -13.12 -10.17 5.12
N ASP A 77 -13.81 -9.77 4.05
CA ASP A 77 -14.49 -8.47 3.96
C ASP A 77 -15.46 -8.21 5.13
N SER A 78 -16.05 -9.28 5.68
CA SER A 78 -17.05 -9.22 6.76
C SER A 78 -16.51 -8.61 8.05
N ILE A 79 -15.21 -8.63 8.28
CA ILE A 79 -14.59 -8.19 9.54
C ILE A 79 -14.10 -6.75 9.44
N LEU A 80 -14.00 -6.22 8.22
CA LEU A 80 -13.57 -4.86 7.97
C LEU A 80 -14.58 -3.85 8.52
N LEU A 81 -15.87 -4.19 8.54
CA LEU A 81 -16.92 -3.40 9.21
C LEU A 81 -16.64 -3.27 10.71
N ASN A 82 -16.47 -4.41 11.41
CA ASN A 82 -16.19 -4.44 12.85
C ASN A 82 -14.89 -3.71 13.20
N ARG A 83 -13.85 -3.82 12.35
CA ARG A 83 -12.57 -3.11 12.56
C ARG A 83 -12.70 -1.60 12.41
N ILE A 84 -13.53 -1.11 11.49
CA ILE A 84 -13.78 0.33 11.36
C ILE A 84 -14.55 0.86 12.56
N GLU A 85 -15.56 0.13 13.02
CA GLU A 85 -16.31 0.49 14.24
C GLU A 85 -15.42 0.50 15.48
N THR A 86 -14.52 -0.47 15.60
CA THR A 86 -13.53 -0.53 16.69
C THR A 86 -12.53 0.62 16.60
N ARG A 87 -12.01 0.94 15.41
CA ARG A 87 -11.10 2.08 15.22
C ARG A 87 -11.78 3.40 15.54
N ALA A 88 -13.04 3.57 15.16
CA ALA A 88 -13.84 4.75 15.46
C ALA A 88 -14.05 4.94 16.98
N SER A 89 -14.17 3.84 17.74
CA SER A 89 -14.36 3.88 19.19
C SER A 89 -13.05 4.03 19.98
N GLU A 90 -11.92 3.51 19.47
CA GLU A 90 -10.62 3.53 20.14
C GLU A 90 -9.75 4.76 19.79
N THR A 91 -10.09 5.53 18.76
CA THR A 91 -9.30 6.71 18.36
C THR A 91 -9.50 7.87 19.34
N ALA A 92 -8.46 8.19 20.11
CA ALA A 92 -8.40 9.41 20.93
C ALA A 92 -8.42 10.65 20.03
N GLY A 93 -9.61 11.23 19.83
CA GLY A 93 -9.87 12.30 18.86
C GLY A 93 -11.19 12.14 18.09
N GLY A 94 -11.86 10.99 18.24
CA GLY A 94 -13.13 10.68 17.58
C GLY A 94 -12.94 9.95 16.24
N ALA A 95 -14.03 9.37 15.76
CA ALA A 95 -14.09 8.71 14.45
C ALA A 95 -13.68 9.67 13.33
N ARG A 96 -12.92 9.17 12.35
CA ARG A 96 -12.67 9.97 11.14
C ARG A 96 -13.96 10.09 10.34
N ALA A 97 -14.10 11.14 9.52
CA ALA A 97 -15.31 11.38 8.73
C ALA A 97 -15.64 10.20 7.76
N ASP A 98 -14.63 9.40 7.44
CA ASP A 98 -14.68 8.21 6.58
C ASP A 98 -14.88 6.88 7.33
N ASP A 99 -15.06 6.87 8.66
CA ASP A 99 -15.31 5.66 9.45
C ASP A 99 -16.83 5.34 9.52
N ASN A 100 -17.44 5.09 8.36
CA ASN A 100 -18.85 4.69 8.27
C ASN A 100 -19.06 3.59 7.22
N ALA A 101 -20.20 2.89 7.30
CA ALA A 101 -20.52 1.74 6.44
C ALA A 101 -20.53 2.09 4.94
N GLU A 102 -21.00 3.29 4.56
CA GLU A 102 -21.03 3.74 3.16
C GLU A 102 -19.62 3.98 2.62
N ALA A 103 -18.78 4.65 3.39
CA ALA A 103 -17.38 4.87 3.05
C ALA A 103 -16.60 3.56 2.97
N LEU A 104 -16.87 2.59 3.86
CA LEU A 104 -16.29 1.26 3.77
C LEU A 104 -16.75 0.51 2.51
N ALA A 105 -18.05 0.51 2.22
CA ALA A 105 -18.57 -0.14 1.02
C ALA A 105 -17.89 0.40 -0.24
N LYS A 106 -17.78 1.74 -0.35
CA LYS A 106 -17.06 2.39 -1.46
C LYS A 106 -15.59 1.99 -1.51
N ARG A 107 -14.91 1.91 -0.36
CA ARG A 107 -13.50 1.48 -0.27
C ARG A 107 -13.32 0.03 -0.71
N LEU A 108 -14.23 -0.85 -0.33
CA LEU A 108 -14.20 -2.25 -0.74
C LEU A 108 -14.43 -2.39 -2.24
N THR A 109 -15.39 -1.66 -2.80
CA THR A 109 -15.58 -1.62 -4.26
C THR A 109 -14.31 -1.18 -4.98
N VAL A 110 -13.69 -0.07 -4.55
CA VAL A 110 -12.44 0.42 -5.17
C VAL A 110 -11.30 -0.59 -5.00
N TYR A 111 -11.19 -1.23 -3.83
CA TYR A 111 -10.19 -2.27 -3.59
C TYR A 111 -10.37 -3.43 -4.57
N HIS A 112 -11.59 -3.97 -4.71
CA HIS A 112 -11.86 -5.10 -5.60
C HIS A 112 -11.65 -4.75 -7.07
N GLU A 113 -11.99 -3.54 -7.48
CA GLU A 113 -11.81 -3.09 -8.88
C GLU A 113 -10.37 -2.77 -9.23
N GLN A 114 -9.61 -2.15 -8.32
CA GLN A 114 -8.32 -1.58 -8.64
C GLN A 114 -7.14 -2.31 -7.99
N THR A 115 -7.29 -2.73 -6.74
CA THR A 115 -6.20 -3.28 -5.93
C THR A 115 -6.14 -4.80 -5.98
N ALA A 116 -7.27 -5.51 -5.88
CA ALA A 116 -7.31 -6.97 -5.96
C ALA A 116 -6.66 -7.56 -7.23
N PRO A 117 -6.73 -6.93 -8.42
CA PRO A 117 -5.98 -7.38 -9.60
C PRO A 117 -4.45 -7.46 -9.41
N LEU A 118 -3.89 -6.73 -8.45
CA LEU A 118 -2.45 -6.82 -8.11
C LEU A 118 -2.04 -8.19 -7.60
N ILE A 119 -2.96 -8.92 -6.97
CA ILE A 119 -2.72 -10.29 -6.49
C ILE A 119 -2.33 -11.17 -7.69
N ALA A 120 -3.15 -11.17 -8.74
CA ALA A 120 -2.86 -11.93 -9.95
C ALA A 120 -1.59 -11.45 -10.64
N TYR A 121 -1.36 -10.13 -10.70
CA TYR A 121 -0.17 -9.52 -11.29
C TYR A 121 1.12 -10.01 -10.62
N TYR A 122 1.25 -9.85 -9.30
CA TYR A 122 2.46 -10.23 -8.56
C TYR A 122 2.59 -11.74 -8.35
N LYS A 123 1.48 -12.48 -8.35
CA LYS A 123 1.50 -13.94 -8.39
C LYS A 123 2.08 -14.45 -9.71
N GLY A 124 1.70 -13.86 -10.84
CA GLY A 124 2.25 -14.18 -12.16
C GLY A 124 3.76 -13.92 -12.26
N LYS A 125 4.29 -13.00 -11.45
CA LYS A 125 5.72 -12.70 -11.34
C LYS A 125 6.46 -13.53 -10.28
N GLY A 126 5.76 -14.38 -9.54
CA GLY A 126 6.34 -15.19 -8.45
C GLY A 126 6.79 -14.37 -7.23
N LYS A 127 6.32 -13.13 -7.08
CA LYS A 127 6.71 -12.20 -6.00
C LYS A 127 5.67 -12.13 -4.87
N LEU A 128 4.43 -12.58 -5.12
CA LEU A 128 3.36 -12.55 -4.12
C LEU A 128 3.62 -13.56 -2.98
N LYS A 129 3.45 -13.08 -1.75
CA LYS A 129 3.46 -13.83 -0.51
C LYS A 129 2.16 -13.54 0.25
N THR A 130 1.29 -14.54 0.36
CA THR A 130 0.02 -14.38 1.08
C THR A 130 0.16 -14.85 2.52
N VAL A 131 -0.33 -14.02 3.44
CA VAL A 131 -0.33 -14.25 4.89
C VAL A 131 -1.79 -14.19 5.38
N ASP A 132 -2.14 -15.02 6.36
CA ASP A 132 -3.46 -15.02 6.96
C ASP A 132 -3.61 -13.83 7.92
N GLY A 133 -4.19 -12.73 7.44
CA GLY A 133 -4.44 -11.52 8.19
C GLY A 133 -5.55 -11.64 9.25
N MET A 134 -6.19 -12.81 9.35
CA MET A 134 -7.20 -13.15 10.34
C MET A 134 -6.63 -13.55 11.71
N LYS A 135 -5.33 -13.85 11.76
CA LYS A 135 -4.67 -14.30 12.98
C LYS A 135 -4.37 -13.13 13.91
N ASP A 136 -3.97 -13.47 15.15
CA ASP A 136 -3.43 -12.48 16.07
C ASP A 136 -2.10 -11.89 15.54
N MET A 137 -1.70 -10.74 16.09
CA MET A 137 -0.55 -9.99 15.61
C MET A 137 0.75 -10.80 15.64
N ASP A 138 0.96 -11.61 16.70
CA ASP A 138 2.18 -12.40 16.84
C ASP A 138 2.27 -13.47 15.75
N GLU A 139 1.15 -14.12 15.46
CA GLU A 139 1.06 -15.10 14.38
C GLU A 139 1.20 -14.48 12.98
N VAL A 140 0.56 -13.32 12.75
CA VAL A 140 0.74 -12.58 11.49
C VAL A 140 2.21 -12.19 11.29
N THR A 141 2.88 -11.67 12.33
CA THR A 141 4.31 -11.34 12.27
C THR A 141 5.15 -12.55 11.93
N ARG A 142 4.94 -13.69 12.59
CA ARG A 142 5.66 -14.95 12.28
C ARG A 142 5.47 -15.38 10.84
N GLN A 143 4.26 -15.28 10.30
CA GLN A 143 3.98 -15.66 8.92
C GLN A 143 4.67 -14.72 7.91
N ILE A 144 4.73 -13.42 8.20
CA ILE A 144 5.46 -12.45 7.37
C ILE A 144 6.96 -12.78 7.37
N GLU A 145 7.55 -12.99 8.55
CA GLU A 145 8.97 -13.36 8.68
C GLU A 145 9.28 -14.63 7.89
N ALA A 146 8.49 -15.69 8.08
CA ALA A 146 8.64 -16.94 7.35
C ALA A 146 8.50 -16.77 5.83
N ALA A 147 7.57 -15.93 5.37
CA ALA A 147 7.35 -15.68 3.95
C ALA A 147 8.49 -14.89 3.28
N LEU A 148 9.20 -14.08 4.06
CA LEU A 148 10.37 -13.30 3.65
C LEU A 148 11.71 -14.01 3.92
N GLY A 149 11.69 -15.12 4.65
CA GLY A 149 12.90 -15.87 5.03
C GLY A 149 13.73 -15.20 6.13
N LEU A 150 13.05 -14.49 7.03
CA LEU A 150 13.63 -13.82 8.21
C LEU A 150 13.61 -14.70 9.45
#